data_AF-A0A7S2Z5I6-F1
#
_entry.id   AF-A0A7S2Z5I6-F1
#
_cell.length_a   1.000
_cell.length_b   1.000
_cell.length_c   1.000
_cell.angle_alpha   90.00
_cell.angle_beta   90.00
_cell.angle_gamma   90.00
#
_symmetry.space_group_name_H-M   'P 1'
#
loop_
_entity.id
_entity.type
_entity.pdbx_description
1 polymer ?
#
loop_
_entity_poly.entity_id
_entity_poly.type
_entity_poly.pdbx_seq_one_letter_code
_entity_poly.pdbx_strand_id
1 'polypeptide(L)'
;GAKNRTRWRALVGKAGEQRYFPPVLESIPAMSQDAWLPYYKPLAGGQAALRLVTFHWAGGSASAYNGTAWRDLPPGCELLAVQLPGREKRNDEPTPKTAQEAAKLAAKGLSKFFAVGSVPTVIFAHSMGTWVAFEFVRELRRLKLQLPKLLLVSNLAAPQTKVEARPWRRNAELSESQFKEECRAWGVNEIVMKDNFWKNFHHPFRRDFTIFDEYVYAAEEPLEVAIVAFLSAKDPKITTQLMTPWSEQTRHTASFEVVDFPGDHFYVQDRKIVPDLVKKISEYLTKVKGGDFPPPLPPAEEETNASANGAGEFIQEDLVRKINLLEILEEDYPDVDPPPEDCVEKWTEQEIRAHFTA
;
A
#
# COMPACT_ATOMS: atom_id res chain seq x y z
N GLY A 1 -2.00 30.24 48.09
CA GLY A 1 -2.84 31.31 47.53
C GLY A 1 -2.00 32.53 47.27
N ALA A 2 -2.22 33.17 46.11
CA ALA A 2 -1.78 34.52 45.77
C ALA A 2 -0.28 34.86 46.04
N LYS A 3 0.61 34.40 45.16
CA LYS A 3 1.85 35.11 44.77
C LYS A 3 2.35 34.48 43.46
N ASN A 4 2.74 35.32 42.50
CA ASN A 4 3.21 35.03 41.13
C ASN A 4 2.22 35.09 39.95
N ARG A 5 1.09 35.80 40.07
CA ARG A 5 0.21 36.07 38.90
C ARG A 5 0.32 37.47 38.28
N THR A 6 1.30 38.29 38.68
CA THR A 6 1.40 39.68 38.16
C THR A 6 2.85 40.11 37.94
N ARG A 7 3.46 39.73 36.80
CA ARG A 7 4.65 40.46 36.28
C ARG A 7 4.91 40.41 34.76
N TRP A 8 4.14 39.70 33.93
CA TRP A 8 4.38 39.66 32.47
C TRP A 8 3.14 39.90 31.59
N ARG A 9 2.24 40.79 32.03
CA ARG A 9 1.12 41.29 31.21
C ARG A 9 1.45 42.57 30.42
N ALA A 10 2.74 42.86 30.21
CA ALA A 10 3.19 44.06 29.51
C ALA A 10 3.96 43.79 28.19
N LEU A 11 4.00 42.56 27.66
CA LEU A 11 4.79 42.25 26.44
C LEU A 11 4.07 41.40 25.37
N VAL A 12 2.77 41.15 25.49
CA VAL A 12 2.02 40.44 24.44
C VAL A 12 0.89 41.33 23.92
N GLY A 13 1.29 42.31 23.11
CA GLY A 13 0.38 43.11 22.30
C GLY A 13 0.41 42.60 20.86
N LYS A 14 -0.72 42.04 20.41
CA LYS A 14 -1.09 41.77 19.01
C LYS A 14 -0.12 40.88 18.20
N ALA A 15 -0.15 39.58 18.46
CA ALA A 15 0.21 38.59 17.45
C ALA A 15 -1.02 38.37 16.54
N GLY A 16 -0.94 38.88 15.31
CA GLY A 16 -1.84 38.45 14.24
C GLY A 16 -1.53 36.99 13.88
N GLU A 17 -2.57 36.17 13.81
CA GLU A 17 -2.48 34.79 13.35
C GLU A 17 -2.04 34.76 11.88
N GLN A 18 -0.84 34.26 11.61
CA GLN A 18 -0.53 33.61 10.35
C GLN A 18 0.17 32.28 10.63
N ARG A 19 -0.58 31.19 10.46
CA ARG A 19 0.01 29.86 10.27
C ARG A 19 0.67 29.86 8.91
N TYR A 20 1.98 29.70 8.89
CA TYR A 20 2.78 29.62 7.67
C TYR A 20 2.44 28.30 6.94
N PHE A 21 1.60 28.36 5.91
CA PHE A 21 1.44 27.30 4.92
C PHE A 21 2.43 27.58 3.79
N PRO A 22 3.25 26.61 3.34
CA PRO A 22 4.13 26.81 2.20
C PRO A 22 3.32 27.07 0.92
N PRO A 23 3.73 28.02 0.06
CA PRO A 23 2.93 28.49 -1.06
C PRO A 23 3.10 27.59 -2.29
N VAL A 24 2.48 26.41 -2.30
CA VAL A 24 2.28 25.63 -3.53
C VAL A 24 0.94 24.85 -3.47
N LEU A 25 -0.18 25.50 -3.11
CA LEU A 25 -1.50 24.83 -3.13
C LEU A 25 -2.71 25.71 -3.52
N GLU A 26 -2.48 26.92 -4.04
CA GLU A 26 -3.54 27.94 -4.21
C GLU A 26 -4.43 27.85 -5.47
N SER A 27 -4.31 26.84 -6.34
CA SER A 27 -5.13 26.80 -7.57
C SER A 27 -6.08 25.60 -7.72
N ILE A 28 -6.36 24.83 -6.66
CA ILE A 28 -7.42 23.81 -6.68
C ILE A 28 -8.43 24.11 -5.59
N PRO A 29 -9.71 24.42 -5.90
CA PRO A 29 -10.70 24.79 -4.90
C PRO A 29 -10.77 23.72 -3.80
N ALA A 30 -10.75 24.17 -2.55
CA ALA A 30 -10.88 23.30 -1.38
C ALA A 30 -12.29 22.67 -1.39
N MET A 31 -12.40 21.47 -1.96
CA MET A 31 -13.68 20.77 -2.04
C MET A 31 -14.08 20.20 -0.68
N SER A 32 -15.40 20.08 -0.47
CA SER A 32 -15.96 19.56 0.77
C SER A 32 -15.59 18.08 0.96
N GLN A 33 -15.41 17.69 2.21
CA GLN A 33 -15.02 16.34 2.63
C GLN A 33 -16.02 15.26 2.15
N ASP A 34 -17.29 15.65 1.98
CA ASP A 34 -18.37 14.79 1.50
C ASP A 34 -18.13 14.29 0.07
N ALA A 35 -17.36 15.01 -0.75
CA ALA A 35 -17.03 14.58 -2.10
C ALA A 35 -16.04 13.40 -2.09
N TRP A 36 -15.02 13.44 -1.22
CA TRP A 36 -14.00 12.39 -1.12
C TRP A 36 -14.49 11.13 -0.40
N LEU A 37 -15.44 11.29 0.54
CA LEU A 37 -15.95 10.20 1.37
C LEU A 37 -17.49 10.20 1.38
N PRO A 38 -18.16 9.92 0.24
CA PRO A 38 -19.61 10.08 0.08
C PRO A 38 -20.44 9.14 0.95
N TYR A 39 -19.81 8.12 1.54
CA TYR A 39 -20.44 7.11 2.40
C TYR A 39 -19.92 7.14 3.84
N TYR A 40 -19.09 8.11 4.21
CA TYR A 40 -18.57 8.19 5.57
C TYR A 40 -19.68 8.50 6.56
N LYS A 41 -19.74 7.68 7.62
CA LYS A 41 -20.67 7.84 8.75
C LYS A 41 -19.82 7.82 10.01
N PRO A 42 -19.55 8.97 10.64
CA PRO A 42 -18.73 9.01 11.85
C PRO A 42 -19.41 8.24 12.98
N LEU A 43 -18.61 7.60 13.84
CA LEU A 43 -19.14 6.96 15.04
C LEU A 43 -19.62 8.01 16.05
N ALA A 44 -20.76 7.76 16.69
CA ALA A 44 -21.33 8.67 17.67
C ALA A 44 -20.37 8.89 18.85
N GLY A 45 -20.37 10.11 19.39
CA GLY A 45 -19.61 10.44 20.61
C GLY A 45 -18.08 10.41 20.48
N GLY A 46 -17.52 10.41 19.27
CA GLY A 46 -16.06 10.42 19.06
C GLY A 46 -15.36 9.10 19.43
N GLN A 47 -16.11 7.98 19.41
CA GLN A 47 -15.64 6.66 19.82
C GLN A 47 -14.73 5.95 18.79
N ALA A 48 -14.27 6.66 17.77
CA ALA A 48 -13.41 6.08 16.74
C ALA A 48 -12.04 5.72 17.33
N ALA A 49 -11.79 4.42 17.46
CA ALA A 49 -10.52 3.86 17.90
C ALA A 49 -9.63 3.45 16.72
N LEU A 50 -10.24 3.20 15.55
CA LEU A 50 -9.56 2.83 14.31
C LEU A 50 -10.27 3.39 13.09
N ARG A 51 -9.52 3.51 11.98
CA ARG A 51 -10.06 3.78 10.65
C ARG A 51 -9.58 2.75 9.64
N LEU A 52 -10.49 2.26 8.81
CA LEU A 52 -10.18 1.57 7.57
C LEU A 52 -10.43 2.54 6.41
N VAL A 53 -9.39 2.92 5.69
CA VAL A 53 -9.48 3.72 4.46
C VAL A 53 -9.39 2.80 3.26
N THR A 54 -10.28 2.93 2.28
CA THR A 54 -10.26 2.05 1.10
C THR A 54 -10.04 2.80 -0.22
N PHE A 55 -9.19 2.24 -1.08
CA PHE A 55 -8.96 2.73 -2.45
C PHE A 55 -9.42 1.70 -3.48
N HIS A 56 -10.33 2.12 -4.37
CA HIS A 56 -10.95 1.26 -5.37
C HIS A 56 -10.04 0.95 -6.58
N TRP A 57 -10.40 -0.09 -7.33
CA TRP A 57 -9.74 -0.49 -8.58
C TRP A 57 -10.20 0.35 -9.79
N ALA A 58 -9.65 0.06 -10.97
CA ALA A 58 -10.04 0.68 -12.23
C ALA A 58 -11.50 0.39 -12.60
N GLY A 59 -12.27 1.43 -12.89
CA GLY A 59 -13.72 1.39 -13.10
C GLY A 59 -14.56 1.14 -11.84
N GLY A 60 -13.91 0.97 -10.68
CA GLY A 60 -14.57 0.93 -9.38
C GLY A 60 -14.86 2.34 -8.84
N SER A 61 -15.46 2.36 -7.64
CA SER A 61 -15.81 3.58 -6.91
C SER A 61 -15.92 3.31 -5.41
N ALA A 62 -16.14 4.35 -4.61
CA ALA A 62 -16.32 4.20 -3.16
C ALA A 62 -17.54 3.36 -2.79
N SER A 63 -18.55 3.27 -3.68
CA SER A 63 -19.80 2.56 -3.43
C SER A 63 -19.61 1.04 -3.28
N ALA A 64 -18.56 0.49 -3.87
CA ALA A 64 -18.15 -0.91 -3.69
C ALA A 64 -17.92 -1.29 -2.23
N TYR A 65 -17.43 -0.33 -1.42
CA TYR A 65 -17.14 -0.52 -0.01
C TYR A 65 -18.31 -0.10 0.90
N ASN A 66 -19.47 0.25 0.34
CA ASN A 66 -20.62 0.70 1.14
C ASN A 66 -21.61 -0.43 1.51
N GLY A 67 -21.35 -1.68 1.08
CA GLY A 67 -22.19 -2.84 1.39
C GLY A 67 -22.18 -3.24 2.88
N THR A 68 -23.17 -4.04 3.31
CA THR A 68 -23.32 -4.46 4.71
C THR A 68 -22.10 -5.21 5.25
N ALA A 69 -21.50 -6.09 4.46
CA ALA A 69 -20.29 -6.81 4.87
C ALA A 69 -19.13 -5.85 5.19
N TRP A 70 -18.90 -4.82 4.38
CA TRP A 70 -17.88 -3.80 4.65
C TRP A 70 -18.17 -2.94 5.88
N ARG A 71 -19.39 -2.98 6.42
CA ARG A 71 -19.77 -2.32 7.67
C ARG A 71 -19.64 -3.22 8.89
N ASP A 72 -19.41 -4.53 8.69
CA ASP A 72 -19.20 -5.50 9.77
C ASP A 72 -17.73 -5.48 10.24
N LEU A 73 -17.30 -4.29 10.67
CA LEU A 73 -15.95 -4.03 11.17
C LEU A 73 -15.93 -4.10 12.70
N PRO A 74 -14.74 -4.30 13.33
CA PRO A 74 -14.63 -4.35 14.77
C PRO A 74 -15.18 -3.08 15.45
N PRO A 75 -15.70 -3.18 16.68
CA PRO A 75 -16.23 -2.03 17.42
C PRO A 75 -15.21 -0.90 17.53
N GLY A 76 -15.66 0.32 17.20
CA GLY A 76 -14.82 1.52 17.19
C GLY A 76 -14.07 1.75 15.87
N CYS A 77 -14.30 0.93 14.83
CA CYS A 77 -13.71 1.14 13.51
C CYS A 77 -14.62 1.98 12.59
N GLU A 78 -14.07 3.05 12.03
CA GLU A 78 -14.72 3.85 11.00
C GLU A 78 -14.26 3.43 9.60
N LEU A 79 -15.20 3.32 8.65
CA LEU A 79 -14.90 3.06 7.24
C LEU A 79 -14.91 4.36 6.43
N LEU A 80 -13.79 4.63 5.76
CA LEU A 80 -13.55 5.78 4.90
C LEU A 80 -13.28 5.30 3.47
N ALA A 81 -14.35 5.08 2.69
CA ALA A 81 -14.23 4.68 1.29
C ALA A 81 -13.92 5.88 0.39
N VAL A 82 -12.73 5.88 -0.22
CA VAL A 82 -12.23 7.01 -1.01
C VAL A 82 -12.87 7.03 -2.39
N GLN A 83 -13.41 8.18 -2.77
CA GLN A 83 -13.99 8.44 -4.08
C GLN A 83 -13.03 9.24 -4.96
N LEU A 84 -12.36 8.58 -5.91
CA LEU A 84 -11.47 9.28 -6.85
C LEU A 84 -12.26 10.17 -7.85
N PRO A 85 -11.65 11.26 -8.36
CA PRO A 85 -12.26 12.12 -9.37
C PRO A 85 -12.66 11.38 -10.66
N GLY A 86 -13.64 11.94 -11.39
CA GLY A 86 -14.07 11.48 -12.71
C GLY A 86 -15.04 10.31 -12.72
N ARG A 87 -15.74 10.05 -11.61
CA ARG A 87 -16.77 9.01 -11.50
C ARG A 87 -17.83 9.33 -10.44
N GLU A 88 -18.99 8.68 -10.55
CA GLU A 88 -20.15 8.87 -9.68
C GLU A 88 -20.46 10.36 -9.41
N LYS A 89 -20.57 10.78 -8.15
CA LYS A 89 -20.84 12.18 -7.78
C LYS A 89 -19.71 13.16 -8.16
N ARG A 90 -18.56 12.64 -8.61
CA ARG A 90 -17.38 13.39 -9.08
C ARG A 90 -17.14 13.21 -10.57
N ASN A 91 -18.16 12.79 -11.35
CA ASN A 91 -18.01 12.45 -12.77
C ASN A 91 -17.53 13.61 -13.65
N ASP A 92 -17.92 14.83 -13.31
CA ASP A 92 -17.59 16.04 -14.09
C ASP A 92 -16.18 16.57 -13.79
N GLU A 93 -15.47 15.94 -12.86
CA GLU A 93 -14.09 16.31 -12.53
C GLU A 93 -13.08 15.65 -13.48
N PRO A 94 -11.96 16.33 -13.78
CA PRO A 94 -10.83 15.71 -14.48
C PRO A 94 -10.31 14.48 -13.72
N THR A 95 -10.06 13.37 -14.43
CA THR A 95 -9.43 12.19 -13.81
C THR A 95 -7.92 12.39 -13.78
N PRO A 96 -7.25 12.08 -12.65
CA PRO A 96 -5.79 12.05 -12.59
C PRO A 96 -5.23 11.08 -13.65
N LYS A 97 -4.08 11.42 -14.23
CA LYS A 97 -3.44 10.61 -15.27
C LYS A 97 -2.45 9.59 -14.69
N THR A 98 -2.03 9.75 -13.45
CA THR A 98 -1.06 8.88 -12.78
C THR A 98 -1.48 8.60 -11.34
N ALA A 99 -0.92 7.53 -10.75
CA ALA A 99 -1.15 7.22 -9.35
C ALA A 99 -0.64 8.35 -8.42
N GLN A 100 0.45 9.02 -8.77
CA GLN A 100 1.00 10.16 -8.02
C GLN A 100 0.05 11.37 -8.03
N GLU A 101 -0.56 11.68 -9.18
CA GLU A 101 -1.55 12.76 -9.25
C GLU A 101 -2.79 12.45 -8.40
N ALA A 102 -3.30 11.21 -8.51
CA ALA A 102 -4.43 10.76 -7.70
C ALA A 102 -4.12 10.84 -6.19
N ALA A 103 -2.93 10.39 -5.80
CA ALA A 103 -2.43 10.43 -4.44
C ALA A 103 -2.33 11.85 -3.87
N LYS A 104 -1.77 12.80 -4.63
CA LYS A 104 -1.68 14.22 -4.23
C LYS A 104 -3.04 14.85 -3.97
N LEU A 105 -3.99 14.60 -4.87
CA LEU A 105 -5.37 15.08 -4.71
C LEU A 105 -6.04 14.46 -3.48
N ALA A 106 -5.88 13.15 -3.28
CA ALA A 106 -6.43 12.45 -2.12
C ALA A 106 -5.79 12.92 -0.80
N ALA A 107 -4.47 13.10 -0.76
CA ALA A 107 -3.74 13.61 0.41
C ALA A 107 -4.23 15.00 0.82
N LYS A 108 -4.44 15.90 -0.16
CA LYS A 108 -5.06 17.21 0.09
C LYS A 108 -6.46 17.07 0.68
N GLY A 109 -7.32 16.26 0.05
CA GLY A 109 -8.73 16.10 0.44
C GLY A 109 -8.94 15.39 1.78
N LEU A 110 -8.04 14.48 2.14
CA LEU A 110 -8.16 13.64 3.35
C LEU A 110 -7.24 14.08 4.50
N SER A 111 -6.40 15.09 4.30
CA SER A 111 -5.37 15.58 5.25
C SER A 111 -5.85 15.66 6.70
N LYS A 112 -7.08 16.14 6.96
CA LYS A 112 -7.64 16.24 8.32
C LYS A 112 -7.78 14.92 9.07
N PHE A 113 -7.92 13.78 8.38
CA PHE A 113 -8.00 12.45 9.00
C PHE A 113 -6.64 11.88 9.37
N PHE A 114 -5.58 12.50 8.86
CA PHE A 114 -4.19 12.13 9.05
C PHE A 114 -3.39 13.26 9.74
N ALA A 115 -4.07 14.19 10.41
CA ALA A 115 -3.38 15.15 11.26
C ALA A 115 -2.67 14.42 12.41
N VAL A 116 -1.57 14.98 12.93
CA VAL A 116 -0.85 14.40 14.07
C VAL A 116 -1.80 14.21 15.26
N GLY A 117 -1.82 12.99 15.83
CA GLY A 117 -2.73 12.62 16.91
C GLY A 117 -4.10 12.14 16.44
N SER A 118 -4.28 11.89 15.14
CA SER A 118 -5.50 11.30 14.60
C SER A 118 -5.64 9.84 14.99
N VAL A 119 -6.86 9.33 14.83
CA VAL A 119 -7.20 7.91 15.01
C VAL A 119 -6.27 7.03 14.14
N PRO A 120 -5.67 5.96 14.70
CA PRO A 120 -4.82 5.06 13.92
C PRO A 120 -5.58 4.50 12.71
N THR A 121 -4.90 4.46 11.57
CA THR A 121 -5.52 4.15 10.29
C THR A 121 -4.85 2.94 9.63
N VAL A 122 -5.66 2.07 9.06
CA VAL A 122 -5.28 0.99 8.14
C VAL A 122 -5.82 1.33 6.76
N ILE A 123 -5.03 1.10 5.71
CA ILE A 123 -5.47 1.28 4.33
C ILE A 123 -5.66 -0.09 3.71
N PHE A 124 -6.78 -0.30 3.00
CA PHE A 124 -6.96 -1.42 2.08
C PHE A 124 -7.13 -0.90 0.67
N ALA A 125 -6.33 -1.41 -0.26
CA ALA A 125 -6.34 -0.94 -1.62
C ALA A 125 -6.27 -2.13 -2.58
N HIS A 126 -7.00 -2.04 -3.69
CA HIS A 126 -7.14 -3.15 -4.62
C HIS A 126 -6.83 -2.75 -6.07
N SER A 127 -6.09 -3.59 -6.78
CA SER A 127 -5.66 -3.40 -8.17
C SER A 127 -5.06 -1.99 -8.33
N MET A 128 -5.46 -1.19 -9.32
CA MET A 128 -5.03 0.22 -9.51
C MET A 128 -4.96 1.03 -8.20
N GLY A 129 -5.94 0.85 -7.30
CA GLY A 129 -6.02 1.57 -6.04
C GLY A 129 -4.80 1.35 -5.16
N THR A 130 -4.12 0.21 -5.30
CA THR A 130 -2.89 -0.14 -4.58
C THR A 130 -1.77 0.85 -4.84
N TRP A 131 -1.48 1.18 -6.10
CA TRP A 131 -0.44 2.18 -6.42
C TRP A 131 -0.85 3.58 -5.99
N VAL A 132 -2.14 3.92 -6.10
CA VAL A 132 -2.66 5.20 -5.60
C VAL A 132 -2.48 5.31 -4.07
N ALA A 133 -2.82 4.26 -3.33
CA ALA A 133 -2.67 4.20 -1.88
C ALA A 133 -1.21 4.26 -1.45
N PHE A 134 -0.32 3.56 -2.16
CA PHE A 134 1.11 3.60 -1.90
C PHE A 134 1.69 5.02 -2.07
N GLU A 135 1.41 5.66 -3.21
CA GLU A 135 1.84 7.04 -3.44
C GLU A 135 1.15 8.04 -2.50
N PHE A 136 -0.08 7.74 -2.08
CA PHE A 136 -0.78 8.53 -1.07
C PHE A 136 -0.04 8.50 0.26
N VAL A 137 0.45 7.34 0.71
CA VAL A 137 1.27 7.24 1.93
C VAL A 137 2.60 7.97 1.77
N ARG A 138 3.26 7.88 0.61
CA ARG A 138 4.46 8.69 0.32
C ARG A 138 4.16 10.18 0.38
N GLU A 139 3.00 10.61 -0.12
CA GLU A 139 2.60 12.01 -0.06
C GLU A 139 2.28 12.46 1.37
N LEU A 140 1.62 11.63 2.19
CA LEU A 140 1.43 11.92 3.62
C LEU A 140 2.77 12.13 4.33
N ARG A 141 3.79 11.32 4.01
CA ARG A 141 5.16 11.49 4.52
C ARG A 141 5.75 12.84 4.12
N ARG A 142 5.64 13.22 2.83
CA ARG A 142 6.14 14.52 2.33
C ARG A 142 5.44 15.71 3.01
N LEU A 143 4.14 15.56 3.29
CA LEU A 143 3.32 16.57 4.00
C LEU A 143 3.49 16.54 5.53
N LYS A 144 4.33 15.64 6.07
CA LYS A 144 4.54 15.44 7.52
C LYS A 144 3.22 15.17 8.27
N LEU A 145 2.30 14.45 7.63
CA LEU A 145 1.07 13.97 8.23
C LEU A 145 1.30 12.63 8.92
N GLN A 146 0.38 12.25 9.81
CA GLN A 146 0.38 10.95 10.44
C GLN A 146 0.24 9.86 9.37
N LEU A 147 1.17 8.91 9.35
CA LEU A 147 1.11 7.77 8.45
C LEU A 147 0.11 6.72 8.96
N PRO A 148 -0.52 5.93 8.07
CA PRO A 148 -1.24 4.74 8.50
C PRO A 148 -0.30 3.76 9.20
N LYS A 149 -0.86 2.89 10.04
CA LYS A 149 -0.11 1.83 10.72
C LYS A 149 0.13 0.63 9.80
N LEU A 150 -0.76 0.42 8.83
CA LEU A 150 -0.75 -0.73 7.94
C LEU A 150 -1.32 -0.36 6.58
N LEU A 151 -0.66 -0.83 5.53
CA LEU A 151 -1.11 -0.79 4.15
C LEU A 151 -1.35 -2.23 3.65
N LEU A 152 -2.61 -2.57 3.44
CA LEU A 152 -3.05 -3.81 2.82
C LEU A 152 -3.16 -3.59 1.31
N VAL A 153 -2.25 -4.18 0.55
CA VAL A 153 -2.21 -4.10 -0.92
C VAL A 153 -2.81 -5.36 -1.53
N SER A 154 -3.70 -5.25 -2.50
CA SER A 154 -4.41 -6.40 -3.05
C SER A 154 -4.29 -6.46 -4.57
N ASN A 155 -3.83 -7.61 -5.10
CA ASN A 155 -3.79 -7.94 -6.53
C ASN A 155 -3.22 -6.83 -7.44
N LEU A 156 -2.03 -6.30 -7.13
CA LEU A 156 -1.28 -5.49 -8.07
C LEU A 156 0.22 -5.62 -7.82
N ALA A 157 0.99 -5.77 -8.89
CA ALA A 157 2.45 -5.85 -8.84
C ALA A 157 3.07 -4.70 -8.02
N ALA A 158 4.23 -4.96 -7.42
CA ALA A 158 4.97 -3.95 -6.66
C ALA A 158 5.25 -2.69 -7.51
N PRO A 159 5.28 -1.48 -6.91
CA PRO A 159 5.36 -0.23 -7.68
C PRO A 159 6.66 -0.14 -8.49
N GLN A 160 7.75 -0.74 -8.02
CA GLN A 160 9.04 -0.80 -8.71
C GLN A 160 9.10 -1.80 -9.87
N THR A 161 8.01 -2.53 -10.17
CA THR A 161 7.96 -3.45 -11.32
C THR A 161 8.16 -2.66 -12.63
N LYS A 162 9.25 -3.00 -13.33
CA LYS A 162 9.63 -2.41 -14.63
C LYS A 162 8.51 -2.58 -15.66
N VAL A 163 8.42 -1.64 -16.60
CA VAL A 163 7.34 -1.59 -17.59
C VAL A 163 7.24 -2.90 -18.39
N GLU A 164 8.38 -3.47 -18.75
CA GLU A 164 8.50 -4.68 -19.57
C GLU A 164 8.05 -5.95 -18.83
N ALA A 165 8.02 -5.90 -17.49
CA ALA A 165 7.62 -7.02 -16.64
C ALA A 165 6.16 -6.91 -16.16
N ARG A 166 5.44 -5.85 -16.53
CA ARG A 166 4.03 -5.66 -16.16
C ARG A 166 3.15 -6.64 -16.95
N PRO A 167 2.25 -7.41 -16.30
CA PRO A 167 1.44 -8.44 -16.97
C PRO A 167 0.22 -7.86 -17.74
N TRP A 168 0.34 -6.66 -18.31
CA TRP A 168 -0.72 -6.02 -19.07
C TRP A 168 -0.18 -5.22 -20.24
N ARG A 169 -1.06 -5.00 -21.22
CA ARG A 169 -0.74 -4.19 -22.38
C ARG A 169 -1.08 -2.73 -22.10
N ARG A 170 -0.24 -1.82 -22.60
CA ARG A 170 -0.44 -0.39 -22.41
C ARG A 170 -1.68 0.09 -23.17
N ASN A 171 -2.63 0.66 -22.45
CA ASN A 171 -3.92 1.15 -22.93
C ASN A 171 -3.82 2.05 -24.17
N ALA A 172 -2.87 3.00 -24.17
CA ALA A 172 -2.69 3.98 -25.24
C ALA A 172 -2.36 3.33 -26.60
N GLU A 173 -1.87 2.08 -26.60
CA GLU A 173 -1.48 1.32 -27.79
C GLU A 173 -2.59 0.37 -28.27
N LEU A 174 -3.71 0.29 -27.53
CA LEU A 174 -4.80 -0.64 -27.81
C LEU A 174 -5.91 0.03 -28.60
N SER A 175 -6.27 -0.58 -29.74
CA SER A 175 -7.58 -0.36 -30.37
C SER A 175 -8.72 -0.73 -29.42
N GLU A 176 -9.95 -0.37 -29.75
CA GLU A 176 -11.10 -0.67 -28.88
C GLU A 176 -11.32 -2.17 -28.66
N SER A 177 -11.22 -2.99 -29.71
CA SER A 177 -11.36 -4.44 -29.60
C SER A 177 -10.27 -5.04 -28.70
N GLN A 178 -9.02 -4.63 -28.91
CA GLN A 178 -7.88 -5.06 -28.10
C GLN A 178 -8.00 -4.61 -26.64
N PHE A 179 -8.59 -3.44 -26.38
CA PHE A 179 -8.84 -2.99 -25.01
C PHE A 179 -9.92 -3.82 -24.32
N LYS A 180 -11.01 -4.19 -25.02
CA LYS A 180 -11.99 -5.14 -24.48
C LYS A 180 -11.34 -6.50 -24.17
N GLU A 181 -10.45 -7.00 -25.02
CA GLU A 181 -9.68 -8.22 -24.77
C GLU A 181 -8.80 -8.08 -23.53
N GLU A 182 -8.09 -6.95 -23.36
CA GLU A 182 -7.29 -6.68 -22.18
C GLU A 182 -8.17 -6.65 -20.91
N CYS A 183 -9.34 -5.99 -20.95
CA CYS A 183 -10.28 -6.01 -19.83
C CYS A 183 -10.75 -7.44 -19.51
N ARG A 184 -11.03 -8.28 -20.51
CA ARG A 184 -11.36 -9.70 -20.30
C ARG A 184 -10.21 -10.47 -19.66
N ALA A 185 -8.97 -10.18 -20.05
CA ALA A 185 -7.79 -10.79 -19.47
C ALA A 185 -7.58 -10.40 -18.00
N TRP A 186 -8.11 -9.26 -17.56
CA TRP A 186 -8.19 -8.89 -16.14
C TRP A 186 -9.37 -9.54 -15.39
N GLY A 187 -10.25 -10.27 -16.07
CA GLY A 187 -11.44 -10.88 -15.49
C GLY A 187 -12.68 -9.99 -15.48
N VAL A 188 -12.71 -8.90 -16.25
CA VAL A 188 -13.92 -8.06 -16.35
C VAL A 188 -15.03 -8.87 -17.00
N ASN A 189 -16.19 -8.93 -16.33
CA ASN A 189 -17.31 -9.77 -16.73
C ASN A 189 -17.80 -9.44 -18.15
N GLU A 190 -18.10 -10.48 -18.95
CA GLU A 190 -18.57 -10.35 -20.34
C GLU A 190 -19.83 -9.48 -20.48
N ILE A 191 -20.67 -9.39 -19.45
CA ILE A 191 -21.84 -8.50 -19.47
C ILE A 191 -21.46 -7.04 -19.71
N VAL A 192 -20.29 -6.61 -19.22
CA VAL A 192 -19.77 -5.25 -19.37
C VAL A 192 -19.33 -4.98 -20.81
N MET A 193 -18.94 -6.02 -21.55
CA MET A 193 -18.45 -5.92 -22.94
C MET A 193 -19.56 -5.70 -23.96
N LYS A 194 -20.83 -5.96 -23.58
CA LYS A 194 -22.02 -5.74 -24.41
C LYS A 194 -22.23 -4.25 -24.64
N ASP A 195 -22.60 -3.86 -25.87
CA ASP A 195 -22.64 -2.45 -26.30
C ASP A 195 -23.54 -1.56 -25.44
N ASN A 196 -24.65 -2.09 -24.93
CA ASN A 196 -25.55 -1.37 -24.05
C ASN A 196 -24.92 -0.97 -22.71
N PHE A 197 -23.93 -1.72 -22.24
CA PHE A 197 -23.15 -1.42 -21.03
C PHE A 197 -21.85 -0.70 -21.38
N TRP A 198 -21.10 -1.20 -22.35
CA TRP A 198 -19.75 -0.74 -22.69
C TRP A 198 -19.65 0.76 -22.92
N LYS A 199 -20.65 1.37 -23.56
CA LYS A 199 -20.70 2.84 -23.78
C LYS A 199 -20.55 3.67 -22.50
N ASN A 200 -20.94 3.12 -21.34
CA ASN A 200 -20.83 3.79 -20.05
C ASN A 200 -19.51 3.47 -19.32
N PHE A 201 -18.85 2.36 -19.66
CA PHE A 201 -17.64 1.88 -19.00
C PHE A 201 -16.35 2.15 -19.78
N HIS A 202 -16.45 2.33 -21.10
CA HIS A 202 -15.31 2.52 -21.99
C HIS A 202 -14.40 3.67 -21.52
N HIS A 203 -14.95 4.89 -21.45
CA HIS A 203 -14.15 6.06 -21.07
C HIS A 203 -13.63 5.99 -19.63
N PRO A 204 -14.43 5.61 -18.62
CA PRO A 204 -13.92 5.41 -17.26
C PRO A 204 -12.78 4.39 -17.18
N PHE A 205 -12.90 3.22 -17.82
CA PHE A 205 -11.83 2.22 -17.83
C PHE A 205 -10.58 2.74 -18.53
N ARG A 206 -10.70 3.35 -19.71
CA ARG A 206 -9.55 3.95 -20.41
C ARG A 206 -8.84 4.98 -19.52
N ARG A 207 -9.60 5.85 -18.84
CA ARG A 207 -9.05 6.86 -17.92
C ARG A 207 -8.30 6.21 -16.76
N ASP A 208 -8.84 5.15 -16.17
CA ASP A 208 -8.22 4.49 -15.03
C ASP A 208 -7.05 3.58 -15.39
N PHE A 209 -7.08 2.91 -16.54
CA PHE A 209 -5.92 2.14 -17.03
C PHE A 209 -4.72 3.06 -17.28
N THR A 210 -4.98 4.29 -17.73
CA THR A 210 -3.94 5.32 -17.89
C THR A 210 -3.19 5.58 -16.58
N ILE A 211 -3.86 5.49 -15.41
CA ILE A 211 -3.25 5.77 -14.09
C ILE A 211 -2.06 4.88 -13.79
N PHE A 212 -2.14 3.59 -14.15
CA PHE A 212 -1.03 2.65 -13.94
C PHE A 212 -0.15 2.48 -15.19
N ASP A 213 -0.65 2.76 -16.40
CA ASP A 213 0.20 2.77 -17.58
C ASP A 213 1.25 3.87 -17.54
N GLU A 214 0.82 5.07 -17.17
CA GLU A 214 1.70 6.25 -17.08
C GLU A 214 2.38 6.36 -15.72
N TYR A 215 2.23 5.35 -14.85
CA TYR A 215 2.95 5.29 -13.58
C TYR A 215 4.43 5.03 -13.82
N VAL A 216 5.25 6.01 -13.47
CA VAL A 216 6.72 5.91 -13.43
C VAL A 216 7.15 5.84 -11.98
N TYR A 217 7.75 4.72 -11.59
CA TYR A 217 8.29 4.55 -10.25
C TYR A 217 9.48 5.49 -10.03
N ALA A 218 9.42 6.28 -8.96
CA ALA A 218 10.55 7.01 -8.44
C ALA A 218 11.06 6.31 -7.19
N ALA A 219 12.35 5.96 -7.18
CA ALA A 219 12.97 5.37 -6.01
C ALA A 219 12.96 6.37 -4.84
N GLU A 220 12.48 5.93 -3.69
CA GLU A 220 12.50 6.65 -2.42
C GLU A 220 12.77 5.66 -1.30
N GLU A 221 13.16 6.17 -0.14
CA GLU A 221 13.27 5.36 1.08
C GLU A 221 12.00 4.54 1.34
N PRO A 222 12.13 3.26 1.75
CA PRO A 222 11.00 2.43 2.12
C PRO A 222 10.14 3.09 3.22
N LEU A 223 8.85 2.75 3.25
CA LEU A 223 7.90 3.37 4.18
C LEU A 223 8.10 2.85 5.61
N GLU A 224 7.94 3.74 6.60
CA GLU A 224 7.78 3.38 8.02
C GLU A 224 6.38 2.79 8.33
N VAL A 225 5.73 2.22 7.31
CA VAL A 225 4.40 1.64 7.35
C VAL A 225 4.54 0.18 6.96
N ALA A 226 4.05 -0.73 7.77
CA ALA A 226 4.07 -2.14 7.40
C ALA A 226 3.07 -2.45 6.29
N ILE A 227 3.44 -3.41 5.44
CA ILE A 227 2.73 -3.78 4.24
C ILE A 227 2.36 -5.26 4.33
N VAL A 228 1.10 -5.58 4.01
CA VAL A 228 0.64 -6.96 3.83
C VAL A 228 0.01 -7.06 2.45
N ALA A 229 0.41 -8.06 1.68
CA ALA A 229 -0.06 -8.29 0.33
C ALA A 229 -1.15 -9.35 0.31
N PHE A 230 -2.32 -9.04 -0.24
CA PHE A 230 -3.37 -10.01 -0.54
C PHE A 230 -3.24 -10.43 -2.00
N LEU A 231 -3.19 -11.74 -2.24
CA LEU A 231 -3.15 -12.33 -3.57
C LEU A 231 -4.33 -13.29 -3.74
N SER A 232 -5.17 -13.06 -4.74
CA SER A 232 -6.25 -13.99 -5.04
C SER A 232 -5.74 -15.22 -5.79
N ALA A 233 -6.14 -16.41 -5.36
CA ALA A 233 -5.66 -17.69 -5.86
C ALA A 233 -5.91 -17.95 -7.36
N LYS A 234 -6.88 -17.24 -7.97
CA LYS A 234 -7.22 -17.37 -9.40
C LYS A 234 -7.07 -16.04 -10.14
N ASP A 235 -6.19 -15.16 -9.68
CA ASP A 235 -5.85 -13.97 -10.46
C ASP A 235 -5.20 -14.39 -11.79
N PRO A 236 -5.72 -13.96 -12.95
CA PRO A 236 -5.16 -14.34 -14.24
C PRO A 236 -3.85 -13.61 -14.59
N LYS A 237 -3.48 -12.55 -13.87
CA LYS A 237 -2.35 -11.67 -14.22
C LYS A 237 -1.35 -11.48 -13.11
N ILE A 238 -1.81 -11.37 -11.87
CA ILE A 238 -0.94 -11.09 -10.72
C ILE A 238 -0.51 -12.39 -10.08
N THR A 239 0.80 -12.53 -9.87
CA THR A 239 1.41 -13.72 -9.28
C THR A 239 2.12 -13.36 -7.99
N THR A 240 2.48 -14.37 -7.20
CA THR A 240 3.30 -14.19 -5.99
C THR A 240 4.62 -13.48 -6.32
N GLN A 241 5.26 -13.80 -7.45
CA GLN A 241 6.52 -13.16 -7.88
C GLN A 241 6.36 -11.66 -8.12
N LEU A 242 5.18 -11.21 -8.54
CA LEU A 242 4.87 -9.78 -8.70
C LEU A 242 4.51 -9.11 -7.37
N MET A 243 4.04 -9.87 -6.38
CA MET A 243 3.65 -9.35 -5.07
C MET A 243 4.81 -9.34 -4.06
N THR A 244 5.71 -10.31 -4.08
CA THR A 244 6.84 -10.42 -3.12
C THR A 244 7.71 -9.15 -3.04
N PRO A 245 8.01 -8.42 -4.14
CA PRO A 245 8.81 -7.20 -4.08
C PRO A 245 8.15 -6.04 -3.31
N TRP A 246 6.87 -6.14 -2.91
CA TRP A 246 6.28 -5.18 -1.97
C TRP A 246 7.01 -5.12 -0.63
N SER A 247 7.71 -6.20 -0.24
CA SER A 247 8.57 -6.22 0.95
C SER A 247 9.64 -5.14 0.94
N GLU A 248 10.19 -4.80 -0.23
CA GLU A 248 11.21 -3.75 -0.39
C GLU A 248 10.66 -2.34 -0.16
N GLN A 249 9.33 -2.16 -0.17
CA GLN A 249 8.67 -0.87 -0.03
C GLN A 249 8.33 -0.51 1.42
N THR A 250 8.73 -1.34 2.37
CA THR A 250 8.54 -1.11 3.82
C THR A 250 9.82 -1.36 4.59
N ARG A 251 10.03 -0.61 5.68
CA ARG A 251 11.05 -0.91 6.68
C ARG A 251 10.62 -2.03 7.62
N HIS A 252 9.35 -2.40 7.65
CA HIS A 252 8.83 -3.46 8.53
C HIS A 252 8.83 -4.82 7.81
N THR A 253 9.96 -5.21 7.22
CA THR A 253 10.09 -6.41 6.39
C THR A 253 9.72 -7.70 7.12
N ALA A 254 10.03 -7.80 8.42
CA ALA A 254 9.64 -8.93 9.27
C ALA A 254 8.12 -9.10 9.43
N SER A 255 7.35 -8.04 9.14
CA SER A 255 5.88 -8.06 9.17
C SER A 255 5.25 -8.26 7.80
N PHE A 256 6.07 -8.35 6.75
CA PHE A 256 5.58 -8.55 5.39
C PHE A 256 5.15 -9.99 5.18
N GLU A 257 3.95 -10.18 4.65
CA GLU A 257 3.43 -11.48 4.22
C GLU A 257 2.60 -11.32 2.94
N VAL A 258 2.56 -12.38 2.13
CA VAL A 258 1.62 -12.54 1.03
C VAL A 258 0.52 -13.51 1.49
N VAL A 259 -0.68 -12.99 1.69
CA VAL A 259 -1.87 -13.70 2.10
C VAL A 259 -2.61 -14.19 0.86
N ASP A 260 -2.64 -15.50 0.67
CA ASP A 260 -3.50 -16.12 -0.32
C ASP A 260 -4.98 -15.97 0.06
N PHE A 261 -5.81 -15.61 -0.92
CA PHE A 261 -7.24 -15.39 -0.73
C PHE A 261 -8.06 -16.07 -1.84
N PRO A 262 -9.24 -16.63 -1.56
CA PRO A 262 -10.06 -17.23 -2.61
C PRO A 262 -10.60 -16.19 -3.60
N GLY A 263 -10.84 -16.64 -4.84
CA GLY A 263 -11.47 -15.85 -5.90
C GLY A 263 -10.53 -15.50 -7.04
N ASP A 264 -11.05 -14.74 -7.99
CA ASP A 264 -10.31 -14.17 -9.12
C ASP A 264 -9.83 -12.74 -8.81
N HIS A 265 -9.32 -12.03 -9.82
CA HIS A 265 -8.86 -10.65 -9.66
C HIS A 265 -9.90 -9.76 -8.97
N PHE A 266 -11.19 -9.95 -9.26
CA PHE A 266 -12.29 -9.12 -8.75
C PHE A 266 -13.00 -9.74 -7.55
N TYR A 267 -12.36 -10.63 -6.78
CA TYR A 267 -12.93 -11.26 -5.58
C TYR A 267 -13.51 -10.27 -4.57
N VAL A 268 -12.99 -9.03 -4.52
CA VAL A 268 -13.49 -7.93 -3.69
C VAL A 268 -14.93 -7.49 -4.02
N GLN A 269 -15.49 -7.95 -5.15
CA GLN A 269 -16.87 -7.73 -5.58
C GLN A 269 -17.77 -8.95 -5.35
N ASP A 270 -17.21 -10.13 -5.13
CA ASP A 270 -17.99 -11.34 -4.92
C ASP A 270 -18.63 -11.32 -3.53
N ARG A 271 -19.96 -11.19 -3.50
CA ARG A 271 -20.75 -11.14 -2.26
C ARG A 271 -20.57 -12.36 -1.36
N LYS A 272 -20.13 -13.49 -1.90
CA LYS A 272 -19.83 -14.70 -1.12
C LYS A 272 -18.46 -14.64 -0.45
N ILE A 273 -17.53 -13.90 -1.04
CA ILE A 273 -16.12 -13.83 -0.60
C ILE A 273 -15.86 -12.59 0.28
N VAL A 274 -16.54 -11.48 0.00
CA VAL A 274 -16.37 -10.22 0.74
C VAL A 274 -16.52 -10.35 2.27
N PRO A 275 -17.46 -11.13 2.83
CA PRO A 275 -17.55 -11.31 4.28
C PRO A 275 -16.25 -11.90 4.88
N ASP A 276 -15.66 -12.89 4.24
CA ASP A 276 -14.41 -13.49 4.69
C ASP A 276 -13.24 -12.52 4.52
N LEU A 277 -13.24 -11.70 3.46
CA LEU A 277 -12.23 -10.66 3.26
C LEU A 277 -12.29 -9.63 4.39
N VAL A 278 -13.48 -9.14 4.72
CA VAL A 278 -13.67 -8.17 5.81
C VAL A 278 -13.28 -8.78 7.15
N LYS A 279 -13.61 -10.06 7.40
CA LYS A 279 -13.15 -10.78 8.57
C LYS A 279 -11.62 -10.82 8.63
N LYS A 280 -10.94 -11.13 7.53
CA LYS A 280 -9.48 -11.17 7.47
C LYS A 280 -8.86 -9.78 7.71
N ILE A 281 -9.40 -8.73 7.08
CA ILE A 281 -9.00 -7.34 7.35
C ILE A 281 -9.23 -6.97 8.82
N SER A 282 -10.29 -7.48 9.43
CA SER A 282 -10.63 -7.24 10.84
C SER A 282 -9.64 -7.85 11.82
N GLU A 283 -9.00 -8.97 11.47
CA GLU A 283 -7.88 -9.53 12.24
C GLU A 283 -6.71 -8.54 12.28
N TYR A 284 -6.33 -7.96 11.15
CA TYR A 284 -5.27 -6.95 11.08
C TYR A 284 -5.64 -5.65 11.78
N LEU A 285 -6.88 -5.18 11.63
CA LEU A 285 -7.39 -4.04 12.39
C LEU A 285 -7.26 -4.28 13.89
N THR A 286 -7.62 -5.47 14.37
CA THR A 286 -7.54 -5.81 15.79
C THR A 286 -6.11 -5.81 16.30
N LYS A 287 -5.14 -6.35 15.54
CA LYS A 287 -3.71 -6.26 15.86
C LYS A 287 -3.24 -4.81 15.98
N VAL A 288 -3.60 -3.96 15.02
CA VAL A 288 -3.29 -2.51 15.08
C VAL A 288 -3.92 -1.85 16.30
N LYS A 289 -5.16 -2.20 16.67
CA LYS A 289 -5.83 -1.70 17.88
C LYS A 289 -5.08 -2.10 19.16
N GLY A 290 -4.62 -3.35 19.22
CA GLY A 290 -3.92 -3.92 20.36
C GLY A 290 -2.50 -3.38 20.54
N GLY A 291 -1.96 -2.70 19.53
CA GLY A 291 -0.56 -2.25 19.51
C GLY A 291 0.41 -3.32 19.01
N ASP A 292 -0.10 -4.45 18.52
CA ASP A 292 0.69 -5.57 17.98
C ASP A 292 1.25 -5.27 16.58
N PHE A 293 1.07 -4.03 16.07
CA PHE A 293 1.43 -3.67 14.71
C PHE A 293 1.92 -2.22 14.56
N PRO A 294 3.02 -1.99 13.81
CA PRO A 294 3.93 -3.02 13.29
C PRO A 294 4.81 -3.57 14.42
N PRO A 295 5.03 -4.89 14.55
CA PRO A 295 6.07 -5.36 15.46
C PRO A 295 7.46 -4.89 14.96
N PRO A 296 8.39 -4.59 15.87
CA PRO A 296 9.64 -3.87 15.56
C PRO A 296 10.63 -4.67 14.71
N LEU A 297 11.45 -3.95 13.93
CA LEU A 297 12.84 -4.34 13.67
C LEU A 297 13.72 -3.96 14.88
N PRO A 298 14.74 -4.76 15.25
CA PRO A 298 15.81 -4.31 16.15
C PRO A 298 16.71 -3.24 15.48
N PRO A 299 17.45 -2.42 16.26
CA PRO A 299 18.19 -1.27 15.73
C PRO A 299 19.28 -1.69 14.74
N ALA A 300 19.36 -0.98 13.60
CA ALA A 300 20.56 -0.99 12.77
C ALA A 300 21.67 -0.27 13.54
N GLU A 301 22.78 -0.95 13.80
CA GLU A 301 23.96 -0.31 14.39
C GLU A 301 24.54 0.70 13.39
N GLU A 302 24.80 1.92 13.87
CA GLU A 302 25.48 2.98 13.13
C GLU A 302 26.93 2.54 12.84
N GLU A 303 27.25 2.15 11.62
CA GLU A 303 28.65 2.12 11.19
C GLU A 303 29.06 3.48 10.61
N THR A 304 29.62 4.29 11.49
CA THR A 304 30.63 5.27 11.14
C THR A 304 31.85 4.57 10.52
N ASN A 305 32.15 4.77 9.23
CA ASN A 305 33.48 5.20 8.77
C ASN A 305 33.63 5.32 7.25
N ALA A 306 34.57 6.17 6.88
CA ALA A 306 34.87 6.68 5.55
C ALA A 306 35.64 5.71 4.62
N SER A 307 35.42 5.85 3.31
CA SER A 307 36.40 5.97 2.20
C SER A 307 35.87 5.37 0.88
N ALA A 308 36.62 5.50 -0.22
CA ALA A 308 36.14 5.82 -1.56
C ALA A 308 36.22 4.70 -2.63
N ASN A 309 35.53 4.96 -3.75
CA ASN A 309 35.71 4.46 -5.15
C ASN A 309 35.25 3.05 -5.57
N GLY A 310 34.46 3.01 -6.66
CA GLY A 310 34.74 2.19 -7.86
C GLY A 310 33.83 0.98 -8.16
N ALA A 311 33.29 0.94 -9.38
CA ALA A 311 32.32 0.00 -9.97
C ALA A 311 32.79 -1.47 -10.23
N GLY A 312 31.84 -2.42 -10.36
CA GLY A 312 32.02 -3.72 -11.06
C GLY A 312 31.01 -4.83 -10.69
N GLU A 313 30.70 -5.76 -11.62
CA GLU A 313 29.54 -6.69 -11.74
C GLU A 313 29.33 -7.87 -10.74
N PHE A 314 28.10 -8.41 -10.77
CA PHE A 314 27.37 -9.45 -9.99
C PHE A 314 28.06 -10.80 -9.65
N ILE A 315 27.66 -11.44 -8.52
CA ILE A 315 27.43 -12.90 -8.27
C ILE A 315 26.54 -13.10 -7.00
N GLN A 316 25.70 -14.15 -6.96
CA GLN A 316 24.64 -14.44 -5.97
C GLN A 316 25.11 -14.54 -4.49
N GLU A 317 24.70 -13.58 -3.66
CA GLU A 317 25.09 -13.38 -2.25
C GLU A 317 24.77 -14.57 -1.30
N ASP A 318 23.73 -15.37 -1.59
CA ASP A 318 23.33 -16.53 -0.77
C ASP A 318 24.31 -17.72 -0.87
N LEU A 319 24.79 -18.03 -2.08
CA LEU A 319 25.73 -19.14 -2.28
C LEU A 319 27.09 -18.86 -1.63
N VAL A 320 27.58 -17.63 -1.77
CA VAL A 320 28.85 -17.21 -1.17
C VAL A 320 28.77 -17.28 0.36
N ARG A 321 27.63 -16.93 0.96
CA ARG A 321 27.42 -17.04 2.42
C ARG A 321 27.49 -18.49 2.90
N LYS A 322 26.90 -19.43 2.17
CA LYS A 322 26.89 -20.87 2.52
C LYS A 322 28.23 -21.57 2.27
N ILE A 323 28.98 -21.16 1.24
CA ILE A 323 30.34 -21.66 1.00
C ILE A 323 31.28 -21.23 2.13
N ASN A 324 31.28 -19.94 2.47
CA ASN A 324 32.11 -19.42 3.56
C ASN A 324 31.74 -20.05 4.92
N LEU A 325 30.44 -20.36 5.12
CA LEU A 325 29.99 -21.07 6.31
C LEU A 325 30.57 -22.50 6.40
N LEU A 326 30.66 -23.22 5.28
CA LEU A 326 31.21 -24.58 5.25
C LEU A 326 32.71 -24.61 5.52
N GLU A 327 33.47 -23.69 4.91
CA GLU A 327 34.92 -23.59 5.12
C GLU A 327 35.25 -23.38 6.61
N ILE A 328 34.50 -22.51 7.31
CA ILE A 328 34.67 -22.25 8.74
C ILE A 328 34.36 -23.50 9.57
N LEU A 329 33.28 -24.21 9.25
CA LEU A 329 32.83 -25.36 10.04
C LEU A 329 33.70 -26.61 9.83
N GLU A 330 34.27 -26.83 8.64
CA GLU A 330 35.24 -27.91 8.41
C GLU A 330 36.54 -27.69 9.19
N GLU A 331 36.95 -26.43 9.39
CA GLU A 331 38.09 -26.09 10.25
C GLU A 331 37.78 -26.25 11.75
N ASP A 332 36.59 -25.82 12.20
CA ASP A 332 36.18 -25.85 13.61
C ASP A 332 35.84 -27.28 14.10
N TYR A 333 35.51 -28.20 13.18
CA TYR A 333 35.07 -29.56 13.49
C TYR A 333 35.80 -30.62 12.61
N PRO A 334 37.13 -30.75 12.72
CA PRO A 334 37.95 -31.57 11.82
C PRO A 334 37.70 -33.09 11.90
N ASP A 335 36.96 -33.54 12.91
CA ASP A 335 36.62 -34.94 13.14
C ASP A 335 35.18 -35.29 12.68
N VAL A 336 34.44 -34.34 12.09
CA VAL A 336 33.09 -34.55 11.51
C VAL A 336 33.21 -34.70 9.99
N ASP A 337 32.57 -35.74 9.41
CA ASP A 337 32.57 -35.96 7.96
C ASP A 337 31.90 -34.77 7.23
N PRO A 338 32.44 -34.28 6.10
CA PRO A 338 31.86 -33.15 5.38
C PRO A 338 30.46 -33.46 4.82
N PRO A 339 29.57 -32.44 4.68
CA PRO A 339 28.24 -32.63 4.12
C PRO A 339 28.28 -32.91 2.60
N PRO A 340 27.16 -33.35 1.99
CA PRO A 340 27.08 -33.62 0.55
C PRO A 340 27.43 -32.39 -0.32
N GLU A 341 28.04 -32.61 -1.49
CA GLU A 341 28.55 -31.55 -2.39
C GLU A 341 27.51 -30.52 -2.85
N ASP A 342 26.22 -30.84 -2.82
CA ASP A 342 25.12 -29.97 -3.24
C ASP A 342 24.48 -29.18 -2.08
N CYS A 343 25.03 -29.27 -0.86
CA CYS A 343 24.47 -28.62 0.32
C CYS A 343 24.44 -27.09 0.22
N VAL A 344 25.40 -26.46 -0.46
CA VAL A 344 25.43 -25.00 -0.68
C VAL A 344 24.20 -24.51 -1.45
N GLU A 345 23.67 -25.33 -2.36
CA GLU A 345 22.51 -24.98 -3.19
C GLU A 345 21.19 -25.39 -2.53
N LYS A 346 21.21 -26.43 -1.70
CA LYS A 346 20.00 -27.12 -1.23
C LYS A 346 19.70 -26.95 0.25
N TRP A 347 20.71 -26.65 1.05
CA TRP A 347 20.58 -26.53 2.49
C TRP A 347 20.53 -25.05 2.90
N THR A 348 19.83 -24.80 3.99
CA THR A 348 19.89 -23.55 4.74
C THR A 348 21.17 -23.51 5.58
N GLU A 349 21.62 -22.31 5.97
CA GLU A 349 22.75 -22.17 6.90
C GLU A 349 22.52 -22.91 8.23
N GLN A 350 21.25 -23.06 8.63
CA GLN A 350 20.89 -23.78 9.86
C GLN A 350 21.10 -25.29 9.72
N GLU A 351 20.79 -25.86 8.55
CA GLU A 351 21.04 -27.28 8.25
C GLU A 351 22.54 -27.57 8.11
N ILE A 352 23.29 -26.65 7.49
CA ILE A 352 24.76 -26.72 7.43
C ILE A 352 25.34 -26.71 8.86
N ARG A 353 24.95 -25.76 9.72
CA ARG A 353 25.41 -25.70 11.12
C ARG A 353 24.99 -26.93 11.95
N ALA A 354 23.78 -27.45 11.72
CA ALA A 354 23.29 -28.62 12.42
C ALA A 354 24.10 -29.89 12.08
N HIS A 355 24.61 -30.01 10.85
CA HIS A 355 25.45 -31.14 10.45
C HIS A 355 26.76 -31.22 11.24
N PHE A 356 27.42 -30.10 11.50
CA PHE A 356 28.69 -30.05 12.24
C PHE A 356 28.53 -30.04 13.77
N THR A 357 27.32 -29.80 14.28
CA THR A 357 27.04 -29.72 15.72
C THR A 357 26.21 -30.89 16.27
N ALA A 358 25.80 -31.83 15.40
CA ALA A 358 25.16 -33.09 15.76
C ALA A 358 26.20 -34.14 16.15
#